data_AF-A0A147GKW5-F1
#
_entry.id   AF-A0A147GKW5-F1
#
_cell.length_a   1.000
_cell.length_b   1.000
_cell.length_c   1.000
_cell.angle_alpha   90.00
_cell.angle_beta   90.00
_cell.angle_gamma   90.00
#
_symmetry.space_group_name_H-M   'P 1'
#
loop_
_entity.id
_entity.type
_entity.pdbx_description
1 polymer ?
#
loop_
_entity_poly.entity_id
_entity_poly.type
_entity_poly.pdbx_seq_one_letter_code
_entity_poly.pdbx_strand_id
1 'polypeptide(L)'
;VTKMDLVRELDLMIEQHEAKTHLRDLNVIASPAQDIRATFDLMPTATVEDWATISERMKALPEAIDGYVATLRRGIAEGVVPARRQVNEVVAQIARYTADTGFFAEFVGNAAPAEGQLPASLARDLDQNAGAARVAYDGLASFLSSELAPVAGEADGVGREMYALHSRQFLGAEIDLDETYDWGVEELARMVAEQEAIANEILPGASVEEAVAFLEKDESRKLRGTKALQAWMQRTSDKAG
;
A
#
# COMPACT_ATOMS: atom_id res chain seq x y z
N VAL A 1 1.24 9.89 23.70
CA VAL A 1 0.32 10.74 22.91
C VAL A 1 -0.24 11.80 23.83
N THR A 2 0.06 13.08 23.59
CA THR A 2 -0.47 14.17 24.41
C THR A 2 -1.91 14.50 24.00
N LYS A 3 -2.70 15.17 24.86
CA LYS A 3 -4.02 15.69 24.49
C LYS A 3 -3.96 16.54 23.21
N MET A 4 -2.87 17.28 23.03
CA MET A 4 -2.64 18.13 21.86
C MET A 4 -2.49 17.30 20.58
N ASP A 5 -1.72 16.21 20.61
CA ASP A 5 -1.55 15.34 19.46
C ASP A 5 -2.87 14.69 19.02
N LEU A 6 -3.65 14.20 19.99
CA LEU A 6 -4.96 13.58 19.72
C LEU A 6 -5.95 14.58 19.11
N VAL A 7 -6.03 15.79 19.66
CA VAL A 7 -6.92 16.84 19.13
C VAL A 7 -6.51 17.21 17.71
N ARG A 8 -5.20 17.39 17.46
CA ARG A 8 -4.67 17.72 16.13
C ARG A 8 -4.98 16.65 15.09
N GLU A 9 -4.90 15.38 15.46
CA GLU A 9 -5.23 14.25 14.59
C GLU A 9 -6.74 14.21 14.27
N LEU A 10 -7.60 14.35 15.29
CA LEU A 10 -9.05 14.34 15.10
C LEU A 10 -9.55 15.54 14.30
N ASP A 11 -9.01 16.74 14.53
CA ASP A 11 -9.35 17.93 13.77
C ASP A 11 -9.00 17.73 12.29
N LEU A 12 -7.81 17.18 12.00
CA LEU A 12 -7.43 16.86 10.62
C LEU A 12 -8.35 15.80 9.98
N MET A 13 -8.77 14.78 10.72
CA MET A 13 -9.75 13.79 10.22
C MET A 13 -11.09 14.45 9.86
N ILE A 14 -11.55 15.41 10.66
CA ILE A 14 -12.77 16.18 10.39
C ILE A 14 -12.57 17.04 9.13
N GLU A 15 -11.47 17.78 9.03
CA GLU A 15 -11.14 18.61 7.86
C GLU A 15 -11.08 17.77 6.57
N GLN A 16 -10.46 16.59 6.62
CA GLN A 16 -10.41 15.64 5.49
C GLN A 16 -11.80 15.12 5.11
N HIS A 17 -12.64 14.81 6.11
CA HIS A 17 -14.01 14.38 5.88
C HIS A 17 -14.86 15.50 5.26
N GLU A 18 -14.74 16.74 5.75
CA GLU A 18 -15.39 17.93 5.19
C GLU A 18 -14.93 18.23 3.76
N ALA A 19 -13.64 18.03 3.47
CA ALA A 19 -13.06 18.08 2.13
C ALA A 19 -13.41 16.85 1.26
N LYS A 20 -14.19 15.90 1.81
CA LYS A 20 -14.70 14.71 1.12
C LYS A 20 -13.62 13.79 0.53
N THR A 21 -12.41 13.80 1.10
CA THR A 21 -11.30 12.98 0.60
C THR A 21 -11.66 11.49 0.55
N HIS A 22 -12.41 11.01 1.54
CA HIS A 22 -12.92 9.64 1.63
C HIS A 22 -13.80 9.20 0.45
N LEU A 23 -14.49 10.12 -0.24
CA LEU A 23 -15.34 9.78 -1.38
C LEU A 23 -14.55 9.38 -2.64
N ARG A 24 -13.25 9.68 -2.67
CA ARG A 24 -12.33 9.40 -3.77
C ARG A 24 -11.09 8.62 -3.34
N ASP A 25 -11.13 8.00 -2.16
CA ASP A 25 -10.02 7.24 -1.61
C ASP A 25 -9.82 5.94 -2.39
N LEU A 26 -8.97 6.01 -3.41
CA LEU A 26 -8.60 4.91 -4.29
C LEU A 26 -7.20 5.20 -4.82
N ASN A 27 -6.23 4.39 -4.41
CA ASN A 27 -4.85 4.48 -4.88
C ASN A 27 -4.21 3.08 -4.93
N VAL A 28 -3.00 3.01 -5.50
CA VAL A 28 -2.32 1.72 -5.76
C VAL A 28 -1.57 1.11 -4.57
N ILE A 29 -1.53 1.78 -3.41
CA ILE A 29 -0.67 1.35 -2.29
C ILE A 29 -1.44 1.13 -0.99
N ALA A 30 -2.32 2.06 -0.61
CA ALA A 30 -3.01 2.10 0.66
C ALA A 30 -4.39 2.75 0.49
N SER A 31 -5.37 1.93 0.12
CA SER A 31 -6.79 2.30 0.04
C SER A 31 -7.65 1.08 0.39
N PRO A 32 -8.97 1.23 0.59
CA PRO A 32 -9.84 0.12 1.02
C PRO A 32 -9.74 -1.13 0.14
N ALA A 33 -9.47 -0.98 -1.17
CA ALA A 33 -9.28 -2.12 -2.07
C ALA A 33 -8.13 -3.05 -1.64
N GLN A 34 -7.00 -2.49 -1.18
CA GLN A 34 -5.86 -3.25 -0.67
C GLN A 34 -6.04 -3.62 0.79
N ASP A 35 -6.53 -2.70 1.62
CA ASP A 35 -6.61 -2.88 3.07
C ASP A 35 -7.51 -4.04 3.46
N ILE A 36 -8.67 -4.17 2.81
CA ILE A 36 -9.61 -5.28 3.06
C ILE A 36 -8.91 -6.64 2.90
N ARG A 37 -8.13 -6.83 1.82
CA ARG A 37 -7.35 -8.05 1.59
C ARG A 37 -6.14 -8.15 2.52
N ALA A 38 -5.44 -7.05 2.79
CA ALA A 38 -4.23 -7.06 3.61
C ALA A 38 -4.46 -7.46 5.06
N THR A 39 -5.68 -7.29 5.58
CA THR A 39 -6.01 -7.77 6.93
C THR A 39 -5.73 -9.26 7.14
N PHE A 40 -5.83 -10.10 6.11
CA PHE A 40 -5.58 -11.53 6.20
C PHE A 40 -4.09 -11.88 6.41
N ASP A 41 -3.15 -11.05 5.96
CA ASP A 41 -1.72 -11.28 6.13
C ASP A 41 -1.29 -11.20 7.60
N LEU A 42 -2.10 -10.55 8.43
CA LEU A 42 -1.86 -10.32 9.86
C LEU A 42 -2.60 -11.33 10.76
N MET A 43 -3.45 -12.18 10.18
CA MET A 43 -4.22 -13.14 10.97
C MET A 43 -3.35 -14.36 11.31
N PRO A 44 -3.41 -14.88 12.55
CA PRO A 44 -2.79 -16.15 12.86
C PRO A 44 -3.42 -17.28 12.02
N THR A 45 -2.69 -18.37 11.82
CA THR A 45 -3.13 -19.55 11.04
C THR A 45 -2.77 -20.87 11.71
N ALA A 46 -2.37 -20.82 12.99
CA ALA A 46 -1.79 -21.95 13.70
C ALA A 46 -2.84 -22.96 14.17
N THR A 47 -4.06 -22.52 14.45
CA THR A 47 -5.11 -23.33 15.07
C THR A 47 -6.38 -23.36 14.22
N VAL A 48 -7.24 -24.34 14.47
CA VAL A 48 -8.59 -24.42 13.85
C VAL A 48 -9.42 -23.17 14.17
N GLU A 49 -9.27 -22.60 15.38
CA GLU A 49 -9.97 -21.38 15.78
C GLU A 49 -9.50 -20.15 15.00
N ASP A 50 -8.19 -20.07 14.70
CA ASP A 50 -7.66 -19.02 13.84
C ASP A 50 -8.31 -19.07 12.45
N TRP A 51 -8.43 -20.27 11.89
CA TRP A 51 -9.08 -20.49 10.59
C TRP A 51 -10.60 -20.25 10.63
N ALA A 52 -11.26 -20.51 11.76
CA ALA A 52 -12.67 -20.14 11.96
C ALA A 52 -12.85 -18.61 11.94
N THR A 53 -11.96 -17.88 12.61
CA THR A 53 -11.94 -16.41 12.61
C THR A 53 -11.66 -15.86 11.21
N ILE A 54 -10.71 -16.45 10.47
CA ILE A 54 -10.45 -16.12 9.07
C ILE A 54 -11.71 -16.32 8.22
N SER A 55 -12.39 -17.45 8.37
CA SER A 55 -13.61 -17.76 7.62
C SER A 55 -14.71 -16.73 7.91
N GLU A 56 -14.91 -16.33 9.16
CA GLU A 56 -15.89 -15.32 9.53
C GLU A 56 -15.56 -13.93 8.98
N ARG A 57 -14.28 -13.53 9.00
CA ARG A 57 -13.84 -12.29 8.34
C ARG A 57 -14.09 -12.36 6.83
N MET A 58 -13.74 -13.48 6.20
CA MET A 58 -13.90 -13.69 4.77
C MET A 58 -15.37 -13.65 4.34
N LYS A 59 -16.28 -14.15 5.18
CA LYS A 59 -17.72 -14.06 4.98
C LYS A 59 -18.24 -12.61 4.94
N ALA A 60 -17.60 -11.68 5.65
CA ALA A 60 -17.99 -10.27 5.71
C ALA A 60 -17.45 -9.41 4.55
N LEU A 61 -16.53 -9.95 3.73
CA LEU A 61 -15.90 -9.21 2.63
C LEU A 61 -16.89 -8.62 1.61
N PRO A 62 -17.91 -9.37 1.14
CA PRO A 62 -18.87 -8.83 0.19
C PRO A 62 -19.56 -7.56 0.69
N GLU A 63 -20.02 -7.54 1.94
CA GLU A 63 -20.67 -6.38 2.55
C GLU A 63 -19.69 -5.19 2.70
N ALA A 64 -18.45 -5.46 3.09
CA ALA A 64 -17.41 -4.42 3.18
C ALA A 64 -17.12 -3.77 1.82
N ILE A 65 -17.04 -4.58 0.76
CA ILE A 65 -16.85 -4.09 -0.61
C ILE A 65 -18.08 -3.29 -1.08
N ASP A 66 -19.30 -3.75 -0.79
CA ASP A 66 -20.52 -3.03 -1.15
C ASP A 66 -20.57 -1.64 -0.50
N GLY A 67 -20.18 -1.54 0.77
CA GLY A 67 -20.06 -0.25 1.47
C GLY A 67 -19.01 0.68 0.85
N TYR A 68 -17.87 0.13 0.42
CA TYR A 68 -16.85 0.89 -0.28
C TYR A 68 -17.34 1.38 -1.65
N VAL A 69 -18.00 0.52 -2.44
CA VAL A 69 -18.62 0.89 -3.71
C VAL A 69 -19.67 1.99 -3.52
N ALA A 70 -20.51 1.89 -2.48
CA ALA A 70 -21.49 2.92 -2.15
C ALA A 70 -20.83 4.28 -1.86
N THR A 71 -19.67 4.27 -1.19
CA THR A 71 -18.88 5.48 -0.89
C THR A 71 -18.33 6.10 -2.16
N LEU A 72 -17.71 5.30 -3.05
CA LEU A 72 -17.20 5.79 -4.34
C LEU A 72 -18.32 6.27 -5.27
N ARG A 73 -19.48 5.59 -5.27
CA ARG A 73 -20.65 6.02 -6.05
C ARG A 73 -21.21 7.36 -5.56
N ARG A 74 -21.14 7.62 -4.25
CA ARG A 74 -21.42 8.95 -3.70
C ARG A 74 -20.40 9.98 -4.19
N GLY A 75 -19.11 9.62 -4.27
CA GLY A 75 -18.09 10.44 -4.90
C GLY A 75 -18.42 10.81 -6.35
N ILE A 76 -18.86 9.84 -7.16
CA ILE A 76 -19.36 10.09 -8.52
C ILE A 76 -20.49 11.13 -8.51
N ALA A 77 -21.50 10.96 -7.67
CA ALA A 77 -22.66 11.86 -7.60
C ALA A 77 -22.29 13.28 -7.16
N GLU A 78 -21.25 13.43 -6.33
CA GLU A 78 -20.77 14.72 -5.83
C GLU A 78 -19.64 15.32 -6.66
N GLY A 79 -19.21 14.64 -7.74
CA GLY A 79 -18.08 15.08 -8.58
C GLY A 79 -16.71 14.96 -7.89
N VAL A 80 -16.63 14.23 -6.78
CA VAL A 80 -15.41 13.99 -6.02
C VAL A 80 -14.87 12.61 -6.42
N VAL A 81 -14.06 12.59 -7.48
CA VAL A 81 -13.59 11.35 -8.13
C VAL A 81 -12.06 11.26 -8.13
N PRO A 82 -11.48 10.04 -8.08
CA PRO A 82 -10.04 9.84 -8.18
C PRO A 82 -9.54 10.07 -9.62
N ALA A 83 -8.22 10.05 -9.79
CA ALA A 83 -7.60 10.05 -11.12
C ALA A 83 -7.83 8.70 -11.82
N ARG A 84 -8.16 8.74 -13.12
CA ARG A 84 -8.44 7.54 -13.93
C ARG A 84 -7.28 6.54 -13.93
N ARG A 85 -6.04 7.03 -13.82
CA ARG A 85 -4.85 6.18 -13.65
C ARG A 85 -4.98 5.25 -12.45
N GLN A 86 -5.33 5.80 -11.27
CA GLN A 86 -5.46 5.00 -10.04
C GLN A 86 -6.59 3.96 -10.19
N VAL A 87 -7.70 4.32 -10.83
CA VAL A 87 -8.80 3.40 -11.11
C VAL A 87 -8.32 2.18 -11.92
N ASN A 88 -7.63 2.43 -13.03
CA ASN A 88 -7.15 1.37 -13.91
C ASN A 88 -6.11 0.47 -13.23
N GLU A 89 -5.19 1.05 -12.46
CA GLU A 89 -4.16 0.29 -11.75
C GLU A 89 -4.76 -0.59 -10.64
N VAL A 90 -5.76 -0.09 -9.90
CA VAL A 90 -6.44 -0.90 -8.88
C VAL A 90 -7.24 -2.04 -9.54
N VAL A 91 -7.90 -1.81 -10.68
CA VAL A 91 -8.54 -2.90 -11.44
C VAL A 91 -7.52 -3.98 -11.82
N ALA A 92 -6.32 -3.60 -12.28
CA ALA A 92 -5.24 -4.54 -12.59
C ALA A 92 -4.67 -5.26 -11.35
N GLN A 93 -4.73 -4.65 -10.16
CA GLN A 93 -4.41 -5.31 -8.90
C GLN A 93 -5.46 -6.35 -8.51
N ILE A 94 -6.75 -6.00 -8.63
CA ILE A 94 -7.86 -6.89 -8.29
C ILE A 94 -7.81 -8.18 -9.10
N ALA A 95 -7.49 -8.09 -10.40
CA ALA A 95 -7.35 -9.28 -11.25
C ALA A 95 -6.33 -10.31 -10.72
N ARG A 96 -5.32 -9.88 -9.96
CA ARG A 96 -4.35 -10.78 -9.30
C ARG A 96 -4.91 -11.44 -8.05
N TYR A 97 -5.85 -10.78 -7.36
CA TYR A 97 -6.51 -11.34 -6.18
C TYR A 97 -7.52 -12.41 -6.57
N THR A 98 -8.23 -12.19 -7.68
CA THR A 98 -9.36 -13.03 -8.11
C THR A 98 -8.99 -14.10 -9.14
N ALA A 99 -7.74 -14.15 -9.59
CA ALA A 99 -7.22 -15.23 -10.43
C ALA A 99 -7.39 -16.62 -9.78
N ASP A 100 -7.39 -17.67 -10.59
CA ASP A 100 -7.48 -19.06 -10.10
C ASP A 100 -6.29 -19.46 -9.23
N THR A 101 -5.13 -18.84 -9.47
CA THR A 101 -3.93 -18.90 -8.62
C THR A 101 -3.70 -17.58 -7.89
N GLY A 102 -4.79 -16.85 -7.62
CA GLY A 102 -4.76 -15.56 -6.94
C GLY A 102 -4.82 -15.74 -5.43
N PHE A 103 -4.73 -14.61 -4.71
CA PHE A 103 -4.63 -14.57 -3.26
C PHE A 103 -5.67 -15.45 -2.55
N PHE A 104 -6.97 -15.29 -2.83
CA PHE A 104 -8.02 -16.02 -2.10
C PHE A 104 -7.97 -17.53 -2.34
N ALA A 105 -7.64 -17.93 -3.57
CA ALA A 105 -7.53 -19.35 -3.93
C ALA A 105 -6.33 -20.00 -3.26
N GLU A 106 -5.17 -19.35 -3.31
CA GLU A 106 -3.94 -19.87 -2.68
C GLU A 106 -4.02 -19.81 -1.15
N PHE A 107 -4.60 -18.77 -0.57
CA PHE A 107 -4.68 -18.60 0.87
C PHE A 107 -5.54 -19.70 1.53
N VAL A 108 -6.72 -19.98 0.98
CA VAL A 108 -7.57 -21.08 1.46
C VAL A 108 -7.05 -22.44 1.01
N GLY A 109 -6.53 -22.57 -0.22
CA GLY A 109 -5.98 -23.83 -0.71
C GLY A 109 -4.76 -24.33 0.09
N ASN A 110 -4.02 -23.41 0.72
CA ASN A 110 -2.90 -23.71 1.60
C ASN A 110 -3.28 -23.73 3.09
N ALA A 111 -4.58 -23.77 3.42
CA ALA A 111 -5.04 -23.74 4.80
C ALA A 111 -4.61 -24.99 5.57
N ALA A 112 -3.62 -24.81 6.45
CA ALA A 112 -3.00 -25.89 7.20
C ALA A 112 -2.70 -25.43 8.64
N PRO A 113 -3.51 -25.83 9.64
CA PRO A 113 -3.18 -25.58 11.04
C PRO A 113 -1.89 -26.31 11.42
N ALA A 114 -1.18 -25.81 12.43
CA ALA A 114 0.08 -26.37 12.89
C ALA A 114 -0.08 -27.80 13.44
N GLU A 115 -1.25 -28.10 14.00
CA GLU A 115 -1.62 -29.42 14.51
C GLU A 115 -2.97 -29.87 13.93
N GLY A 116 -3.05 -31.14 13.52
CA GLY A 116 -4.28 -31.76 13.05
C GLY A 116 -4.68 -31.34 11.63
N GLN A 117 -5.98 -31.39 11.36
CA GLN A 117 -6.59 -31.00 10.09
C GLN A 117 -7.80 -30.12 10.35
N LEU A 118 -8.16 -29.28 9.38
CA LEU A 118 -9.39 -28.50 9.46
C LEU A 118 -10.61 -29.44 9.46
N PRO A 119 -11.62 -29.19 10.31
CA PRO A 119 -12.91 -29.86 10.18
C PRO A 119 -13.48 -29.66 8.78
N ALA A 120 -14.06 -30.72 8.19
CA ALA A 120 -14.56 -30.68 6.81
C ALA A 120 -15.64 -29.60 6.58
N SER A 121 -16.40 -29.23 7.62
CA SER A 121 -17.33 -28.10 7.57
C SER A 121 -16.61 -26.77 7.41
N LEU A 122 -15.57 -26.53 8.22
CA LEU A 122 -14.80 -25.30 8.18
C LEU A 122 -14.02 -25.16 6.86
N ALA A 123 -13.43 -26.25 6.36
CA ALA A 123 -12.78 -26.25 5.05
C ALA A 123 -13.75 -25.84 3.93
N ARG A 124 -14.99 -26.38 3.95
CA ARG A 124 -16.03 -26.01 2.99
C ARG A 124 -16.46 -24.54 3.14
N ASP A 125 -16.59 -24.04 4.36
CA ASP A 125 -16.96 -22.66 4.61
C ASP A 125 -15.89 -21.70 4.09
N LEU A 126 -14.60 -22.03 4.30
CA LEU A 126 -13.48 -21.26 3.75
C LEU A 126 -13.51 -21.23 2.21
N ASP A 127 -13.71 -22.38 1.55
CA ASP A 127 -13.82 -22.44 0.09
C ASP A 127 -14.97 -21.58 -0.43
N GLN A 128 -16.14 -21.67 0.22
CA GLN A 128 -17.32 -20.88 -0.16
C GLN A 128 -17.08 -19.37 0.05
N ASN A 129 -16.51 -18.99 1.19
CA ASN A 129 -16.23 -17.60 1.51
C ASN A 129 -15.12 -17.02 0.61
N ALA A 130 -14.12 -17.82 0.21
CA ALA A 130 -13.11 -17.42 -0.76
C ALA A 130 -13.72 -17.19 -2.14
N GLY A 131 -14.62 -18.07 -2.57
CA GLY A 131 -15.41 -17.87 -3.79
C GLY A 131 -16.23 -16.57 -3.74
N ALA A 132 -16.92 -16.31 -2.64
CA ALA A 132 -17.69 -15.08 -2.44
C ALA A 132 -16.80 -13.82 -2.43
N ALA A 133 -15.63 -13.88 -1.79
CA ALA A 133 -14.64 -12.80 -1.80
C ALA A 133 -14.14 -12.49 -3.20
N ARG A 134 -13.84 -13.52 -4.02
CA ARG A 134 -13.46 -13.34 -5.42
C ARG A 134 -14.55 -12.64 -6.22
N VAL A 135 -15.80 -13.11 -6.10
CA VAL A 135 -16.96 -12.50 -6.78
C VAL A 135 -17.15 -11.04 -6.35
N ALA A 136 -17.00 -10.72 -5.06
CA ALA A 136 -17.12 -9.35 -4.57
C ALA A 136 -16.03 -8.44 -5.14
N TYR A 137 -14.79 -8.91 -5.19
CA TYR A 137 -13.69 -8.17 -5.81
C TYR A 137 -13.87 -8.00 -7.33
N ASP A 138 -14.35 -9.03 -8.05
CA ASP A 138 -14.70 -8.89 -9.46
C ASP A 138 -15.84 -7.87 -9.67
N GLY A 139 -16.80 -7.83 -8.75
CA GLY A 139 -17.84 -6.80 -8.68
C GLY A 139 -17.26 -5.40 -8.50
N LEU A 140 -16.28 -5.23 -7.61
CA LEU A 140 -15.54 -3.97 -7.44
C LEU A 140 -14.81 -3.59 -8.72
N ALA A 141 -14.08 -4.50 -9.37
CA ALA A 141 -13.38 -4.23 -10.63
C ALA A 141 -14.35 -3.82 -11.75
N SER A 142 -15.52 -4.46 -11.82
CA SER A 142 -16.59 -4.12 -12.76
C SER A 142 -17.12 -2.71 -12.50
N PHE A 143 -17.44 -2.36 -11.25
CA PHE A 143 -17.86 -1.01 -10.86
C PHE A 143 -16.79 0.03 -11.21
N LEU A 144 -15.54 -0.21 -10.83
CA LEU A 144 -14.42 0.69 -11.11
C LEU A 144 -14.26 0.95 -12.61
N SER A 145 -14.39 -0.08 -13.43
CA SER A 145 -14.19 0.02 -14.88
C SER A 145 -15.40 0.63 -15.61
N SER A 146 -16.62 0.28 -15.21
CA SER A 146 -17.83 0.62 -15.95
C SER A 146 -18.56 1.86 -15.44
N GLU A 147 -18.45 2.16 -14.14
CA GLU A 147 -19.09 3.33 -13.53
C GLU A 147 -18.08 4.43 -13.22
N LEU A 148 -16.97 4.11 -12.55
CA LEU A 148 -16.02 5.12 -12.05
C LEU A 148 -15.04 5.64 -13.11
N ALA A 149 -14.38 4.75 -13.87
CA ALA A 149 -13.36 5.14 -14.85
C ALA A 149 -13.86 6.13 -15.93
N PRO A 150 -15.10 6.01 -16.46
CA PRO A 150 -15.63 6.96 -17.45
C PRO A 150 -15.76 8.40 -16.92
N VAL A 151 -16.01 8.55 -15.62
CA VAL A 151 -16.21 9.86 -14.97
C VAL A 151 -15.00 10.32 -14.14
N ALA A 152 -13.99 9.46 -13.97
CA ALA A 152 -12.77 9.76 -13.24
C ALA A 152 -11.95 10.88 -13.91
N GLY A 153 -11.21 11.63 -13.10
CA GLY A 153 -10.41 12.76 -13.54
C GLY A 153 -9.22 12.35 -14.41
N GLU A 154 -8.90 13.15 -15.42
CA GLU A 154 -7.74 12.89 -16.30
C GLU A 154 -6.42 13.38 -15.68
N ALA A 155 -6.48 14.45 -14.88
CA ALA A 155 -5.32 14.97 -14.18
C ALA A 155 -4.99 14.12 -12.95
N ASP A 156 -3.72 13.75 -12.81
CA ASP A 156 -3.21 13.05 -11.63
C ASP A 156 -3.07 13.98 -10.41
N GLY A 157 -2.90 15.29 -10.63
CA GLY A 157 -2.75 16.28 -9.57
C GLY A 157 -4.03 16.44 -8.74
N VAL A 158 -3.92 16.35 -7.42
CA VAL A 158 -5.06 16.44 -6.48
C VAL A 158 -5.48 17.88 -6.13
N GLY A 159 -4.68 18.87 -6.52
CA GLY A 159 -4.88 20.28 -6.18
C GLY A 159 -4.32 20.67 -4.81
N ARG A 160 -4.06 21.97 -4.62
CA ARG A 160 -3.36 22.52 -3.45
C ARG A 160 -4.07 22.25 -2.13
N GLU A 161 -5.38 22.45 -2.08
CA GLU A 161 -6.21 22.27 -0.88
C GLU A 161 -6.14 20.83 -0.36
N MET A 162 -6.37 19.87 -1.27
CA MET A 162 -6.29 18.45 -0.94
C MET A 162 -4.86 18.04 -0.59
N TYR A 163 -3.87 18.54 -1.32
CA TYR A 163 -2.46 18.24 -1.05
C TYR A 163 -2.03 18.71 0.35
N ALA A 164 -2.45 19.90 0.78
CA ALA A 164 -2.13 20.43 2.09
C ALA A 164 -2.66 19.54 3.23
N LEU A 165 -3.90 19.03 3.12
CA LEU A 165 -4.48 18.12 4.11
C LEU A 165 -3.73 16.78 4.17
N HIS A 166 -3.39 16.18 3.03
CA HIS A 166 -2.63 14.92 3.01
C HIS A 166 -1.18 15.13 3.49
N SER A 167 -0.53 16.24 3.13
CA SER A 167 0.80 16.60 3.62
C SER A 167 0.82 16.67 5.15
N ARG A 168 -0.15 17.35 5.77
CA ARG A 168 -0.31 17.42 7.23
C ARG A 168 -0.49 16.04 7.87
N GLN A 169 -1.22 15.13 7.22
CA GLN A 169 -1.42 13.77 7.71
C GLN A 169 -0.10 13.00 7.83
N PHE A 170 0.76 13.10 6.82
CA PHE A 170 2.05 12.38 6.81
C PHE A 170 3.13 13.06 7.63
N LEU A 171 3.24 14.39 7.57
CA LEU A 171 4.30 15.15 8.25
C LEU A 171 3.98 15.43 9.71
N GLY A 172 2.70 15.45 10.07
CA GLY A 172 2.26 15.91 11.37
C GLY A 172 2.48 17.41 11.59
N ALA A 173 2.65 18.18 10.52
CA ALA A 173 2.85 19.63 10.55
C ALA A 173 2.28 20.28 9.30
N GLU A 174 1.91 21.55 9.41
CA GLU A 174 1.61 22.40 8.26
C GLU A 174 2.91 23.05 7.78
N ILE A 175 3.14 23.01 6.47
CA ILE A 175 4.33 23.53 5.81
C ILE A 175 3.94 24.53 4.73
N ASP A 176 4.81 25.48 4.42
CA ASP A 176 4.68 26.27 3.20
C ASP A 176 5.08 25.40 2.01
N LEU A 177 4.11 25.08 1.15
CA LEU A 177 4.30 24.16 0.04
C LEU A 177 5.24 24.70 -1.05
N ASP A 178 5.26 26.02 -1.28
CA ASP A 178 6.11 26.60 -2.32
C ASP A 178 7.54 26.73 -1.79
N GLU A 179 7.72 27.20 -0.55
CA GLU A 179 9.03 27.25 0.10
C GLU A 179 9.65 25.84 0.22
N THR A 180 8.86 24.84 0.61
CA THR A 180 9.34 23.45 0.72
C THR A 180 9.70 22.87 -0.64
N TYR A 181 8.98 23.24 -1.70
CA TYR A 181 9.31 22.82 -3.06
C TYR A 181 10.65 23.41 -3.51
N ASP A 182 10.85 24.72 -3.33
CA ASP A 182 12.08 25.40 -3.71
C ASP A 182 13.28 24.83 -2.93
N TRP A 183 13.12 24.65 -1.61
CA TRP A 183 14.12 23.97 -0.77
C TRP A 183 14.44 22.56 -1.28
N GLY A 184 13.43 21.79 -1.68
CA GLY A 184 13.62 20.44 -2.21
C GLY A 184 14.43 20.39 -3.50
N VAL A 185 14.27 21.39 -4.38
CA VAL A 185 15.06 21.53 -5.61
C VAL A 185 16.52 21.85 -5.29
N GLU A 186 16.76 22.75 -4.34
CA GLU A 186 18.11 23.11 -3.89
C GLU A 186 18.82 21.92 -3.23
N GLU A 187 18.12 21.19 -2.36
CA GLU A 187 18.66 20.02 -1.66
C GLU A 187 18.95 18.88 -2.63
N LEU A 188 18.11 18.68 -3.65
CA LEU A 188 18.39 17.72 -4.71
C LEU A 188 19.68 18.07 -5.47
N ALA A 189 19.86 19.34 -5.85
CA ALA A 189 21.07 19.79 -6.52
C ALA A 189 22.32 19.59 -5.63
N ARG A 190 22.21 19.87 -4.33
CA ARG A 190 23.27 19.63 -3.35
C ARG A 190 23.65 18.15 -3.27
N MET A 191 22.67 17.25 -3.19
CA MET A 191 22.91 15.81 -3.13
C MET A 191 23.52 15.26 -4.43
N VAL A 192 23.11 15.75 -5.60
CA VAL A 192 23.72 15.37 -6.88
C VAL A 192 25.20 15.76 -6.91
N ALA A 193 25.54 16.98 -6.51
CA ALA A 193 26.94 17.42 -6.45
C ALA A 193 27.77 16.59 -5.47
N GLU A 194 27.20 16.20 -4.32
CA GLU A 194 27.85 15.32 -3.35
C GLU A 194 28.07 13.90 -3.91
N GLN A 195 27.08 13.34 -4.61
CA GLN A 195 27.21 12.04 -5.29
C GLN A 195 28.29 12.07 -6.38
N GLU A 196 28.37 13.13 -7.17
CA GLU A 196 29.39 13.31 -8.21
C GLU A 196 30.81 13.43 -7.62
N ALA A 197 30.96 14.16 -6.51
CA ALA A 197 32.23 14.26 -5.80
C ALA A 197 32.69 12.89 -5.27
N ILE A 198 31.78 12.13 -4.63
CA ILE A 198 32.06 10.78 -4.12
C ILE A 198 32.38 9.82 -5.27
N ALA A 199 31.68 9.90 -6.40
CA ALA A 199 31.96 9.08 -7.57
C ALA A 199 33.40 9.31 -8.07
N ASN A 200 33.84 10.56 -8.13
CA ASN A 200 35.21 10.92 -8.51
C ASN A 200 36.27 10.49 -7.48
N GLU A 201 35.94 10.40 -6.19
CA GLU A 201 36.83 9.81 -5.17
C GLU A 201 36.98 8.29 -5.33
N ILE A 202 35.89 7.60 -5.68
CA ILE A 202 35.88 6.13 -5.87
C ILE A 202 36.62 5.75 -7.15
N LEU A 203 36.28 6.43 -8.26
CA LEU A 203 36.82 6.18 -9.58
C LEU A 203 37.05 7.54 -10.28
N PRO A 204 38.30 8.05 -10.31
CA PRO A 204 38.60 9.38 -10.85
C PRO A 204 38.10 9.56 -12.28
N GLY A 205 37.35 10.64 -12.49
CA GLY A 205 36.75 11.01 -13.78
C GLY A 205 35.48 10.25 -14.16
N ALA A 206 34.96 9.36 -13.30
CA ALA A 206 33.74 8.62 -13.55
C ALA A 206 32.48 9.42 -13.22
N SER A 207 31.41 9.13 -13.96
CA SER A 207 30.05 9.46 -13.56
C SER A 207 29.62 8.63 -12.34
N VAL A 208 28.51 9.05 -11.70
CA VAL A 208 27.89 8.29 -10.60
C VAL A 208 27.54 6.87 -11.03
N GLU A 209 26.95 6.68 -12.22
CA GLU A 209 26.59 5.36 -12.74
C GLU A 209 27.82 4.45 -12.95
N GLU A 210 28.91 4.99 -13.49
CA GLU A 210 30.16 4.25 -13.69
C GLU A 210 30.83 3.87 -12.35
N ALA A 211 30.80 4.77 -11.36
CA ALA A 211 31.30 4.48 -10.02
C ALA A 211 30.46 3.38 -9.34
N VAL A 212 29.12 3.42 -9.47
CA VAL A 212 28.25 2.34 -8.98
C VAL A 212 28.58 1.02 -9.68
N ALA A 213 28.67 1.00 -11.01
CA ALA A 213 28.99 -0.22 -11.77
C ALA A 213 30.39 -0.77 -11.44
N PHE A 214 31.33 0.09 -11.07
CA PHE A 214 32.64 -0.31 -10.56
C PHE A 214 32.51 -0.98 -9.17
N LEU A 215 31.79 -0.36 -8.24
CA LEU A 215 31.53 -0.93 -6.90
C LEU A 215 30.77 -2.25 -6.98
N GLU A 216 29.82 -2.40 -7.90
CA GLU A 216 29.08 -3.65 -8.13
C GLU A 216 29.97 -4.79 -8.64
N LYS A 217 31.14 -4.50 -9.21
CA LYS A 217 32.11 -5.53 -9.64
C LYS A 217 33.07 -5.93 -8.52
N ASP A 218 33.19 -5.14 -7.48
CA ASP A 218 34.08 -5.40 -6.35
C ASP A 218 33.56 -6.55 -5.47
N GLU A 219 34.18 -7.72 -5.58
CA GLU A 219 33.81 -8.90 -4.79
C GLU A 219 33.98 -8.69 -3.29
N SER A 220 34.84 -7.75 -2.84
CA SER A 220 35.01 -7.45 -1.41
C SER A 220 33.78 -6.75 -0.80
N ARG A 221 32.91 -6.17 -1.65
CA ARG A 221 31.66 -5.50 -1.26
C ARG A 221 30.44 -6.41 -1.40
N LYS A 222 30.63 -7.68 -1.75
CA LYS A 222 29.56 -8.65 -1.93
C LYS A 222 29.49 -9.63 -0.78
N LEU A 223 28.30 -9.82 -0.24
CA LEU A 223 28.00 -10.88 0.71
C LEU A 223 27.40 -12.06 -0.05
N ARG A 224 27.93 -13.27 0.20
CA ARG A 224 27.46 -14.51 -0.43
C ARG A 224 26.65 -15.32 0.58
N GLY A 225 25.36 -15.47 0.30
CA GLY A 225 24.43 -16.24 1.12
C GLY A 225 23.88 -15.50 2.33
N THR A 226 22.74 -15.97 2.82
CA THR A 226 21.95 -15.32 3.88
C THR A 226 22.69 -15.24 5.22
N LYS A 227 23.50 -16.25 5.57
CA LYS A 227 24.29 -16.24 6.81
C LYS A 227 25.30 -15.08 6.87
N ALA A 228 25.98 -14.81 5.75
CA ALA A 228 26.95 -13.72 5.67
C ALA A 228 26.26 -12.36 5.76
N LEU A 229 25.10 -12.21 5.11
CA LEU A 229 24.26 -11.03 5.21
C LEU A 229 23.79 -10.78 6.65
N GLN A 230 23.23 -11.80 7.32
CA GLN A 230 22.79 -11.71 8.71
C GLN A 230 23.92 -11.28 9.66
N ALA A 231 25.09 -11.92 9.55
CA ALA A 231 26.24 -11.58 10.39
C ALA A 231 26.76 -10.16 10.14
N TRP A 232 26.71 -9.68 8.89
CA TRP A 232 27.05 -8.30 8.58
C TRP A 232 26.04 -7.32 9.18
N MET A 233 24.73 -7.55 9.00
CA MET A 233 23.68 -6.71 9.56
C MET A 233 23.80 -6.63 11.08
N GLN A 234 24.00 -7.77 11.76
CA GLN A 234 24.17 -7.80 13.22
C GLN A 234 25.35 -6.92 13.67
N ARG A 235 26.53 -7.11 13.05
CA ARG A 235 27.72 -6.33 13.40
C ARG A 235 27.56 -4.83 13.13
N THR A 236 26.82 -4.46 12.07
CA THR A 236 26.56 -3.06 11.76
C THR A 236 25.59 -2.45 12.77
N SER A 237 24.52 -3.16 13.12
CA SER A 237 23.57 -2.74 14.16
C SER A 237 24.24 -2.60 15.53
N ASP A 238 25.04 -3.58 15.93
CA ASP A 238 25.78 -3.58 17.22
C ASP A 238 26.77 -2.41 17.33
N LYS A 239 27.20 -1.83 16.21
CA LYS A 239 28.08 -0.65 16.18
C LYS A 239 27.30 0.67 16.20
N ALA A 240 26.05 0.66 15.77
CA ALA A 240 25.21 1.84 15.63
C ALA A 240 24.32 2.10 16.86
N GLY A 241 23.95 1.05 17.60
CA GLY A 241 23.22 1.13 18.87
C GLY A 241 24.15 1.35 20.06
#